data_AF-A0A9D0XTW9-F1
#
_entry.id   AF-A0A9D0XTW9-F1
#
_cell.length_a   1.000
_cell.length_b   1.000
_cell.length_c   1.000
_cell.angle_alpha   90.00
_cell.angle_beta   90.00
_cell.angle_gamma   90.00
#
_symmetry.space_group_name_H-M   'P 1'
#
loop_
_entity.id
_entity.type
_entity.pdbx_description
1 polymer ?
#
loop_
_entity_poly.entity_id
_entity_poly.type
_entity_poly.pdbx_seq_one_letter_code
_entity_poly.pdbx_strand_id
1 'polypeptide(L)'
;MKIALMYTIFAVISTIANIWSQDLSFRIYQGSYDLWVAIFVGTAVGLVVKYGLDKRYIFQYQTTSIQHGTKTFYLYTLMGVFTTIIFWGFEYTFDAIYQTAEMRYLGGVIGLAIGYFVKYQLDKRFVFK
;
A
#
# COMPACT_ATOMS: atom_id res chain seq x y z
N MET A 1 8.05 13.73 13.47
CA MET A 1 8.77 12.49 13.82
C MET A 1 7.84 11.36 14.25
N LYS A 2 6.86 11.58 15.15
CA LYS A 2 5.93 10.52 15.61
C LYS A 2 5.17 9.82 14.47
N ILE A 3 4.61 10.57 13.52
CA ILE A 3 3.84 10.01 12.40
C ILE A 3 4.72 9.16 11.48
N ALA A 4 5.87 9.67 11.03
CA ALA A 4 6.78 8.92 10.15
C ALA A 4 7.22 7.60 10.79
N LEU A 5 7.59 7.60 12.07
CA LEU A 5 7.95 6.38 12.80
C LEU A 5 6.79 5.38 12.85
N MET A 6 5.57 5.83 13.14
CA MET A 6 4.38 4.96 13.13
C MET A 6 4.09 4.41 11.73
N TYR A 7 4.22 5.23 10.68
CA TYR A 7 4.08 4.78 9.29
C TYR A 7 5.07 3.66 8.98
N THR A 8 6.34 3.82 9.36
CA THR A 8 7.39 2.81 9.18
C THR A 8 7.07 1.52 9.94
N ILE A 9 6.73 1.61 11.24
CA ILE A 9 6.39 0.44 12.05
C ILE A 9 5.19 -0.31 11.45
N PHE A 10 4.14 0.41 11.05
CA PHE A 10 2.96 -0.20 10.47
C PHE A 10 3.23 -0.79 9.09
N ALA A 11 4.12 -0.18 8.29
CA ALA A 11 4.58 -0.76 7.04
C ALA A 11 5.33 -2.08 7.27
N VAL A 12 6.21 -2.15 8.27
CA VAL A 12 6.91 -3.39 8.65
C VAL A 12 5.91 -4.47 9.08
N ILE A 13 4.98 -4.16 9.97
CA ILE A 13 3.95 -5.11 10.43
C ILE A 13 3.11 -5.62 9.25
N SER A 14 2.69 -4.72 8.35
CA SER A 14 1.89 -5.09 7.19
C SER A 14 2.68 -5.93 6.19
N THR A 15 3.98 -5.68 6.06
CA THR A 15 4.89 -6.47 5.21
C THR A 15 5.06 -7.89 5.77
N ILE A 16 5.23 -8.04 7.08
CA ILE A 16 5.29 -9.35 7.74
C ILE A 16 3.98 -10.11 7.53
N ALA A 17 2.82 -9.46 7.76
CA ALA A 17 1.52 -10.08 7.55
C ALA A 17 1.28 -10.49 6.08
N ASN A 18 1.73 -9.66 5.14
CA ASN A 18 1.72 -9.94 3.72
C ASN A 18 2.54 -11.21 3.42
N ILE A 19 3.84 -11.22 3.75
CA ILE A 19 4.73 -12.36 3.45
C ILE A 19 4.24 -13.65 4.12
N TRP A 20 3.81 -13.58 5.39
CA TRP A 20 3.30 -14.75 6.11
C TRP A 20 2.05 -15.35 5.46
N SER A 21 1.15 -14.51 4.95
CA SER A 21 -0.04 -14.98 4.24
C SER A 21 0.27 -15.47 2.83
N GLN A 22 1.30 -14.96 2.15
CA GLN A 22 1.81 -15.57 0.92
C GLN A 22 2.34 -16.99 1.19
N ASP A 23 3.17 -17.17 2.22
CA ASP A 23 3.71 -18.48 2.62
C ASP A 23 2.58 -19.48 2.94
N LEU A 24 1.58 -19.04 3.71
CA LEU A 24 0.40 -19.86 3.99
C LEU A 24 -0.38 -20.21 2.72
N SER A 25 -0.52 -19.27 1.78
CA SER A 25 -1.17 -19.51 0.50
C SER A 25 -0.47 -20.60 -0.31
N PHE A 26 0.86 -20.59 -0.37
CA PHE A 26 1.64 -21.65 -1.05
C PHE A 26 1.48 -23.02 -0.39
N ARG A 27 1.34 -23.06 0.94
CA ARG A 27 1.09 -24.33 1.66
C ARG A 27 -0.29 -24.90 1.37
N ILE A 28 -1.29 -24.04 1.17
CA ILE A 28 -2.69 -24.43 0.95
C ILE A 28 -2.97 -24.76 -0.52
N TYR A 29 -2.38 -24.00 -1.45
CA TYR A 29 -2.66 -24.10 -2.89
C TYR A 29 -1.36 -24.22 -3.70
N GLN A 30 -1.23 -25.35 -4.40
CA GLN A 30 -0.05 -25.73 -5.20
C GLN A 30 -0.42 -25.92 -6.68
N GLY A 31 -1.44 -25.19 -7.16
CA GLY A 31 -1.89 -25.26 -8.56
C GLY A 31 -1.12 -24.31 -9.47
N SER A 32 -1.50 -24.26 -10.75
CA SER A 32 -0.82 -23.47 -11.79
C SER A 32 -0.82 -21.95 -11.57
N TYR A 33 -1.61 -21.45 -10.61
CA TYR A 33 -1.73 -20.02 -10.29
C TYR A 33 -1.23 -19.70 -8.87
N ASP A 34 -0.48 -20.61 -8.23
CA ASP A 34 -0.02 -20.49 -6.85
C ASP A 34 0.62 -19.14 -6.53
N LEU A 35 1.53 -18.66 -7.39
CA LEU A 35 2.19 -17.36 -7.26
C LEU A 35 1.20 -16.19 -7.28
N TRP A 36 0.27 -16.18 -8.24
CA TRP A 36 -0.69 -15.09 -8.39
C TRP A 36 -1.69 -15.05 -7.22
N VAL A 37 -2.14 -16.23 -6.78
CA VAL A 37 -3.00 -16.36 -5.60
C VAL A 37 -2.26 -15.89 -4.35
N ALA A 38 -1.01 -16.30 -4.16
CA ALA A 38 -0.19 -15.85 -3.04
C ALA A 38 0.00 -14.33 -3.05
N ILE A 39 0.38 -13.72 -4.16
CA ILE A 39 0.53 -12.26 -4.30
C ILE A 39 -0.78 -11.54 -3.95
N PHE A 40 -1.91 -12.02 -4.46
CA PHE A 40 -3.22 -11.44 -4.19
C PHE A 40 -3.58 -11.52 -2.70
N VAL A 41 -3.45 -12.71 -2.09
CA VAL A 41 -3.74 -12.94 -0.67
C VAL A 41 -2.84 -12.08 0.21
N GLY A 42 -1.52 -12.11 -0.06
CA GLY A 42 -0.53 -11.29 0.64
C GLY A 42 -0.90 -9.80 0.60
N THR A 43 -1.22 -9.30 -0.59
CA THR A 43 -1.60 -7.90 -0.80
C THR A 43 -2.87 -7.54 -0.04
N ALA A 44 -3.91 -8.38 -0.13
CA ALA A 44 -5.18 -8.16 0.57
C ALA A 44 -4.99 -8.12 2.09
N VAL A 45 -4.28 -9.11 2.65
CA VAL A 45 -4.00 -9.19 4.10
C VAL A 45 -3.16 -7.99 4.55
N GLY A 46 -2.10 -7.67 3.83
CA GLY A 46 -1.25 -6.52 4.10
C GLY A 46 -2.04 -5.20 4.11
N LEU A 47 -2.92 -4.99 3.13
CA LEU A 47 -3.78 -3.81 3.05
C LEU A 47 -4.78 -3.72 4.21
N VAL A 48 -5.44 -4.82 4.57
CA VAL A 48 -6.38 -4.85 5.70
C VAL A 48 -5.67 -4.51 7.01
N VAL A 49 -4.51 -5.10 7.26
CA VAL A 49 -3.69 -4.83 8.44
C VAL A 49 -3.27 -3.37 8.46
N LYS A 50 -2.73 -2.87 7.35
CA LYS A 50 -2.27 -1.48 7.23
C LYS A 50 -3.40 -0.48 7.46
N TYR A 51 -4.55 -0.68 6.82
CA TYR A 51 -5.73 0.16 7.01
C TYR A 51 -6.18 0.18 8.46
N GLY A 52 -6.25 -0.98 9.13
CA GLY A 52 -6.65 -1.06 10.54
C GLY A 52 -5.71 -0.28 11.47
N LEU A 53 -4.40 -0.40 11.25
CA LEU A 53 -3.38 0.33 12.02
C LEU A 53 -3.45 1.84 11.76
N ASP A 54 -3.49 2.25 10.50
CA ASP A 54 -3.53 3.67 10.11
C ASP A 54 -4.80 4.34 10.63
N LYS A 55 -5.96 3.70 10.43
CA LYS A 55 -7.25 4.16 10.93
C LYS A 55 -7.22 4.40 12.44
N ARG A 56 -6.74 3.41 13.21
CA ARG A 56 -6.82 3.44 14.68
C ARG A 56 -5.79 4.38 15.31
N TYR A 57 -4.56 4.37 14.80
CA TYR A 57 -3.44 4.99 15.51
C TYR A 57 -2.92 6.29 14.87
N ILE A 58 -3.02 6.44 13.55
CA ILE A 58 -2.61 7.68 12.86
C ILE A 58 -3.80 8.64 12.76
N PHE A 59 -4.92 8.18 12.22
CA PHE A 59 -6.08 9.03 11.96
C PHE A 59 -7.10 9.03 13.09
N GLN A 60 -6.99 8.10 14.05
CA GLN A 60 -7.89 7.96 15.21
C GLN A 60 -9.37 7.98 14.81
N TYR A 61 -9.69 7.39 13.66
CA TYR A 61 -11.00 7.50 13.02
C TYR A 61 -11.95 6.40 13.50
N GLN A 62 -13.11 6.81 14.04
CA GLN A 62 -14.15 5.88 14.45
C GLN A 62 -15.17 5.68 13.33
N THR A 63 -15.47 4.41 13.03
CA THR A 63 -16.55 4.07 12.09
C THR A 63 -17.84 3.84 12.84
N THR A 64 -18.91 4.51 12.42
CA THR A 64 -20.24 4.43 13.02
C THR A 64 -21.02 3.18 12.60
N SER A 65 -20.67 2.54 11.47
CA SER A 65 -21.29 1.31 10.98
C SER A 65 -20.34 0.47 10.12
N ILE A 66 -20.71 -0.79 9.85
CA ILE A 66 -19.98 -1.67 8.92
C ILE A 66 -19.92 -1.06 7.52
N GLN A 67 -21.04 -0.52 7.03
CA GLN A 67 -21.12 0.13 5.71
C GLN A 67 -20.14 1.30 5.58
N HIS A 68 -20.02 2.11 6.64
CA HIS A 68 -19.05 3.20 6.69
C HIS A 68 -17.59 2.68 6.72
N GLY A 69 -17.36 1.57 7.43
CA GLY A 69 -16.07 0.87 7.41
C GLY A 69 -15.69 0.37 6.01
N THR A 70 -16.60 -0.31 5.31
CA THR A 70 -16.33 -0.81 3.95
C THR A 70 -16.06 0.33 2.97
N LYS A 71 -16.83 1.43 3.05
CA LYS A 71 -16.61 2.61 2.21
C LYS A 71 -15.23 3.24 2.43
N THR A 72 -14.81 3.40 3.69
CA THR A 72 -13.49 3.97 3.99
C THR A 72 -12.36 3.04 3.58
N PHE A 73 -12.50 1.72 3.75
CA PHE A 73 -11.52 0.76 3.25
C PHE A 73 -11.40 0.78 1.72
N TYR A 74 -12.52 0.87 1.00
CA TYR A 74 -12.53 1.01 -0.46
C TYR A 74 -11.79 2.27 -0.91
N LEU A 75 -12.09 3.43 -0.30
CA LEU A 75 -11.40 4.68 -0.63
C LEU A 75 -9.91 4.60 -0.29
N TYR A 76 -9.55 4.02 0.86
CA TYR A 76 -8.15 3.82 1.25
C TYR A 76 -7.36 3.02 0.22
N THR A 77 -7.98 1.95 -0.29
CA THR A 77 -7.41 1.08 -1.31
C THR A 77 -7.27 1.82 -2.64
N LEU A 78 -8.30 2.58 -3.04
CA LEU A 78 -8.27 3.40 -4.25
C LEU A 78 -7.15 4.46 -4.20
N MET A 79 -6.96 5.13 -3.06
CA MET A 79 -5.84 6.05 -2.89
C MET A 79 -4.49 5.35 -3.03
N GLY A 80 -4.39 4.10 -2.55
CA GLY A 80 -3.19 3.26 -2.70
C GLY A 80 -2.85 2.99 -4.16
N VAL A 81 -3.83 2.50 -4.92
CA VAL A 81 -3.69 2.24 -6.37
C VAL A 81 -3.27 3.51 -7.11
N PHE A 82 -3.92 4.64 -6.82
CA PHE A 82 -3.58 5.92 -7.43
C PHE A 82 -2.11 6.31 -7.17
N THR A 83 -1.63 6.17 -5.94
CA THR A 83 -0.23 6.49 -5.62
C THR A 83 0.78 5.50 -6.18
N THR A 84 0.40 4.24 -6.38
CA THR A 84 1.23 3.26 -7.09
C THR A 84 1.41 3.65 -8.55
N ILE A 85 0.35 4.16 -9.21
CA ILE A 85 0.44 4.69 -10.57
C ILE A 85 1.41 5.87 -10.65
N ILE A 86 1.44 6.75 -9.63
CA ILE A 86 2.43 7.83 -9.55
C ILE A 86 3.85 7.25 -9.53
N PHE A 87 4.11 6.30 -8.64
CA PHE A 87 5.42 5.64 -8.55
C PHE A 87 5.86 5.04 -9.89
N TRP A 88 5.03 4.17 -10.48
CA TRP A 88 5.34 3.52 -11.75
C TRP A 88 5.45 4.52 -12.91
N GLY A 89 4.64 5.59 -12.91
CA GLY A 89 4.69 6.63 -13.92
C GLY A 89 6.06 7.33 -13.94
N PHE A 90 6.61 7.68 -12.77
CA PHE A 90 7.94 8.27 -12.68
C PHE A 90 9.05 7.27 -13.06
N GLU A 91 8.99 6.04 -12.53
CA GLU A 91 9.97 5.00 -12.84
C GLU A 91 10.04 4.71 -14.35
N TYR A 92 8.88 4.50 -14.98
CA TYR A 92 8.76 4.21 -16.40
C TYR A 92 9.15 5.42 -17.27
N THR A 93 8.78 6.64 -16.88
CA THR A 93 9.15 7.84 -17.65
C THR A 93 10.66 8.04 -17.64
N PHE A 94 11.33 7.83 -16.51
CA PHE A 94 12.78 7.95 -16.44
C PHE A 94 13.48 6.83 -17.23
N ASP A 95 13.00 5.59 -17.13
CA ASP A 95 13.48 4.48 -17.95
C ASP A 95 13.35 4.80 -19.45
N ALA A 96 12.19 5.31 -19.88
CA ALA A 96 11.92 5.65 -21.27
C ALA A 96 12.82 6.78 -21.81
N ILE A 97 13.08 7.83 -21.02
CA ILE A 97 13.89 8.98 -21.44
C ILE A 97 15.40 8.65 -21.44
N TYR A 98 15.88 8.00 -20.38
CA TYR A 98 17.31 7.86 -20.13
C TYR A 98 17.87 6.48 -20.47
N GLN A 99 17.03 5.44 -20.57
CA GLN A 99 17.42 4.07 -20.97
C GLN A 99 18.57 3.49 -20.13
N THR A 100 18.65 3.88 -18.84
CA THR A 100 19.65 3.41 -17.87
C THR A 100 18.99 2.98 -16.58
N ALA A 101 19.54 1.95 -15.94
CA ALA A 101 18.98 1.39 -14.71
C ALA A 101 19.02 2.41 -13.55
N GLU A 102 20.10 3.19 -13.47
CA GLU A 102 20.30 4.22 -12.45
C GLU A 102 19.20 5.28 -12.51
N MET A 103 18.88 5.77 -13.72
CA MET A 103 17.85 6.77 -13.91
C MET A 103 16.46 6.20 -13.69
N ARG A 104 16.19 4.96 -14.12
CA ARG A 104 14.93 4.27 -13.78
C ARG A 104 14.72 4.24 -12.26
N TYR A 105 15.72 3.79 -11.51
CA TYR A 105 15.62 3.72 -10.05
C TYR A 105 15.52 5.10 -9.39
N LEU A 106 16.21 6.11 -9.93
CA LEU A 106 16.05 7.50 -9.47
C LEU A 106 14.61 7.99 -9.66
N GLY A 107 14.03 7.75 -10.83
CA GLY A 107 12.62 8.02 -11.10
C GLY A 107 11.71 7.30 -10.12
N GLY A 108 11.97 6.02 -9.85
CA GLY A 108 11.25 5.24 -8.85
C GLY A 108 11.32 5.84 -7.44
N VAL A 109 12.50 6.26 -6.98
CA VAL A 109 12.67 6.91 -5.66
C VAL A 109 11.90 8.22 -5.57
N ILE A 110 11.95 9.06 -6.61
CA ILE A 110 11.18 10.32 -6.67
C ILE A 110 9.68 10.02 -6.65
N GLY A 111 9.24 9.06 -7.47
CA GLY A 111 7.85 8.62 -7.56
C GLY A 111 7.32 8.10 -6.23
N LEU A 112 8.10 7.29 -5.50
CA LEU A 112 7.76 6.81 -4.15
C LEU A 112 7.67 7.96 -3.15
N ALA A 113 8.62 8.90 -3.14
CA ALA A 113 8.61 10.04 -2.23
C ALA A 113 7.36 10.91 -2.42
N ILE A 114 7.02 11.23 -3.67
CA ILE A 114 5.79 11.96 -4.03
C ILE A 114 4.57 11.12 -3.66
N GLY A 115 4.57 9.83 -4.01
CA GLY A 115 3.49 8.89 -3.73
C GLY A 115 3.14 8.83 -2.24
N TYR A 116 4.12 8.71 -1.35
CA TYR A 116 3.88 8.71 0.10
C TYR A 116 3.31 10.04 0.61
N PHE A 117 3.85 11.17 0.14
CA PHE A 117 3.33 12.48 0.51
C PHE A 117 1.87 12.65 0.07
N VAL A 118 1.59 12.35 -1.20
CA VAL A 118 0.25 12.42 -1.78
C VAL A 118 -0.70 11.45 -1.07
N LYS A 119 -0.27 10.22 -0.77
CA LYS A 119 -1.07 9.21 -0.06
C LYS A 119 -1.57 9.75 1.28
N TYR A 120 -0.69 10.34 2.07
CA TYR A 120 -1.05 10.91 3.37
C TYR A 120 -2.13 11.99 3.23
N GLN A 121 -1.96 12.91 2.26
CA GLN A 121 -2.92 13.98 2.04
C GLN A 121 -4.28 13.46 1.55
N LEU A 122 -4.26 12.49 0.63
CA LEU A 122 -5.46 11.85 0.10
C LEU A 122 -6.24 11.11 1.20
N ASP A 123 -5.56 10.31 2.02
CA ASP A 123 -6.18 9.58 3.12
C ASP A 123 -6.81 10.53 4.13
N LYS A 124 -6.08 11.59 4.50
CA LYS A 124 -6.58 12.62 5.42
C LYS A 124 -7.83 13.32 4.87
N ARG A 125 -7.87 13.62 3.57
CA ARG A 125 -8.93 14.43 2.95
C ARG A 125 -10.16 13.62 2.55
N PHE A 126 -9.97 12.39 2.08
CA PHE A 126 -11.02 11.59 1.44
C PHE A 126 -11.40 10.33 2.22
N VAL A 127 -10.49 9.76 3.01
CA VAL A 127 -10.72 8.48 3.69
C VAL A 127 -11.16 8.70 5.14
N PHE A 128 -10.41 9.51 5.89
CA PHE A 128 -10.58 9.68 7.35
C PHE A 128 -11.06 11.08 7.72
N LYS A 129 -12.03 11.60 6.97
CA LYS A 129 -12.69 12.89 7.22
C LYS A 129 -13.89 12.74 8.14
#